data_AF-A0A7C4Z5L1-F1
#
_entry.id   AF-A0A7C4Z5L1-F1
#
_cell.length_a   1.000
_cell.length_b   1.000
_cell.length_c   1.000
_cell.angle_alpha   90.00
_cell.angle_beta   90.00
_cell.angle_gamma   90.00
#
_symmetry.space_group_name_H-M   'P 1'
#
loop_
_entity.id
_entity.type
_entity.pdbx_description
1 polymer ?
#
loop_
_entity_poly.entity_id
_entity_poly.type
_entity_poly.pdbx_seq_one_letter_code
_entity_poly.pdbx_strand_id
1 'polypeptide(L)'
;MARRKSPEDLSVEELRRLLIEKRRGARRERLEHFKRTGRVVAVEPDALESSAPVVETLEETSDQPPVPESKRRKVMDRVLLAVEVLAVVGLVGVLISGFGVLRDLNEEVASAFAQEELTPTPLVMAVVLPSGHTPPDAQGNTRPNVEEIPEHLRPMVQSLENLPIPTPAPDQAIRLQIPALGVDAPVVLGDGWEQLKKGVGQNLASADPGENGNVILSAHNDVYGELFRYLDKLVPGDQIVIYTQQRQYVYVVDRTAIVEPTAVEVMASTGSPTVTLISCYPYLVNDERIVVFGRLQN
;
A
#
# COMPACT_ATOMS: atom_id res chain seq x y z
N MET A 1 55.13 -22.31 -19.17
CA MET A 1 53.76 -22.28 -18.63
C MET A 1 53.11 -20.98 -19.08
N ALA A 2 52.14 -21.03 -20.01
CA ALA A 2 51.47 -19.83 -20.51
C ALA A 2 50.42 -19.34 -19.49
N ARG A 3 50.53 -18.09 -19.03
CA ARG A 3 49.54 -17.45 -18.16
C ARG A 3 48.18 -17.42 -18.86
N ARG A 4 47.14 -18.00 -18.25
CA ARG A 4 45.76 -17.87 -18.71
C ARG A 4 45.34 -16.41 -18.51
N LYS A 5 44.94 -15.72 -19.59
CA LYS A 5 44.43 -14.34 -19.53
C LYS A 5 43.10 -14.32 -18.76
N SER A 6 42.90 -13.28 -17.96
CA SER A 6 41.66 -13.05 -17.23
C SER A 6 40.54 -12.63 -18.20
N PRO A 7 39.24 -12.86 -17.89
CA PRO A 7 38.13 -12.57 -18.81
C PRO A 7 38.04 -11.11 -19.26
N GLU A 8 38.59 -10.21 -18.45
CA GLU A 8 38.60 -8.76 -18.61
C GLU A 8 39.63 -8.29 -19.65
N ASP A 9 40.63 -9.14 -19.95
CA ASP A 9 41.72 -8.87 -20.90
C ASP A 9 41.46 -9.50 -22.29
N LEU A 10 40.29 -10.11 -22.50
CA LEU A 10 39.93 -10.80 -23.74
C LEU A 10 39.12 -9.88 -24.66
N SER A 11 39.43 -9.91 -25.95
CA SER A 11 38.63 -9.19 -26.94
C SER A 11 37.22 -9.80 -27.07
N VAL A 12 36.23 -8.99 -27.48
CA VAL A 12 34.83 -9.44 -27.62
C VAL A 12 34.71 -10.64 -28.58
N GLU A 13 35.53 -10.70 -29.63
CA GLU A 13 35.57 -11.82 -30.58
C GLU A 13 36.12 -13.11 -29.94
N GLU A 14 37.16 -13.00 -29.10
CA GLU A 14 37.72 -14.15 -28.37
C GLU A 14 36.73 -14.69 -27.32
N LEU A 15 36.02 -13.79 -26.63
CA LEU A 15 34.94 -14.13 -25.70
C LEU A 15 33.79 -14.85 -26.41
N ARG A 16 33.36 -14.36 -27.58
CA ARG A 16 32.35 -15.04 -28.41
C ARG A 16 32.79 -16.44 -28.82
N ARG A 17 34.05 -16.59 -29.24
CA ARG A 17 34.61 -17.89 -29.65
C ARG A 17 34.64 -18.88 -28.48
N LEU A 18 35.06 -18.43 -27.30
CA LEU A 18 35.05 -19.24 -26.08
C LEU A 18 33.64 -19.62 -25.64
N LEU A 19 32.66 -18.72 -25.78
CA LEU A 19 31.26 -19.02 -25.48
C LEU A 19 30.67 -20.05 -26.47
N ILE A 20 31.01 -19.97 -27.76
CA ILE A 20 30.58 -20.95 -28.76
C ILE A 20 31.18 -22.32 -28.47
N GLU A 21 32.46 -22.41 -28.12
CA GLU A 21 33.12 -23.66 -27.72
C GLU A 21 32.47 -24.25 -26.45
N LYS A 22 32.22 -23.43 -25.43
CA LYS A 22 31.55 -23.87 -24.20
C LYS A 22 30.13 -24.37 -24.49
N ARG A 23 29.38 -23.69 -25.36
CA ARG A 23 28.01 -24.07 -25.74
C ARG A 23 27.99 -25.38 -26.56
N ARG A 24 29.00 -25.61 -27.41
CA ARG A 24 29.18 -26.89 -28.14
C ARG A 24 29.52 -28.04 -27.18
N GLY A 25 30.40 -27.81 -26.21
CA GLY A 25 30.74 -28.80 -25.17
C GLY A 25 29.52 -29.20 -24.34
N ALA A 26 28.78 -28.22 -23.82
CA ALA A 26 27.57 -28.46 -23.04
C ALA A 26 26.47 -29.21 -23.83
N ARG A 27 26.34 -28.94 -25.14
CA ARG A 27 25.42 -29.69 -26.02
C ARG A 27 25.86 -31.14 -26.17
N ARG A 28 27.18 -31.40 -26.27
CA ARG A 28 27.73 -32.76 -26.42
C ARG A 28 27.56 -33.58 -25.15
N GLU A 29 27.85 -33.00 -23.99
CA GLU A 29 27.60 -33.62 -22.68
C GLU A 29 26.13 -33.96 -22.48
N ARG A 30 25.22 -33.06 -22.89
CA ARG A 30 23.77 -33.30 -22.81
C ARG A 30 23.33 -34.48 -23.69
N LEU A 31 23.87 -34.59 -24.91
CA LEU A 31 23.62 -35.73 -25.80
C LEU A 31 24.19 -37.04 -25.24
N GLU A 32 25.39 -37.02 -24.65
CA GLU A 32 25.99 -38.19 -23.99
C GLU A 32 25.20 -38.62 -22.74
N HIS A 33 24.72 -37.66 -21.95
CA HIS A 33 23.81 -37.92 -20.84
C HIS A 33 22.52 -38.60 -21.34
N PHE A 34 21.89 -38.08 -22.40
CA PHE A 34 20.69 -38.69 -22.98
C PHE A 34 20.93 -40.08 -23.58
N LYS A 35 22.12 -40.33 -24.17
CA LYS A 35 22.54 -41.67 -24.61
C LYS A 35 22.68 -42.63 -23.43
N ARG A 36 23.28 -42.19 -22.32
CA ARG A 36 23.46 -43.01 -21.10
C ARG A 36 22.15 -43.33 -20.39
N THR A 37 21.17 -42.41 -20.41
CA THR A 37 19.84 -42.60 -19.82
C THR A 37 18.86 -43.34 -20.75
N GLY A 38 19.32 -43.88 -21.88
CA GLY A 38 18.52 -44.74 -22.77
C GLY A 38 17.40 -44.02 -23.54
N ARG A 39 17.48 -42.70 -23.72
CA ARG A 39 16.37 -41.89 -24.25
C ARG A 39 16.74 -41.16 -25.55
N VAL A 40 17.49 -41.82 -26.42
CA VAL A 40 17.80 -41.35 -27.79
C VAL A 40 17.77 -42.54 -28.76
N VAL A 41 16.95 -42.44 -29.81
CA VAL A 41 16.95 -43.33 -30.97
C VAL A 41 18.15 -42.97 -31.85
N ALA A 42 19.06 -43.90 -32.07
CA ALA A 42 20.10 -43.77 -33.09
C ALA A 42 19.47 -44.06 -34.45
N VAL A 43 19.48 -43.10 -35.36
CA VAL A 43 19.22 -43.35 -36.78
C VAL A 43 20.57 -43.59 -37.43
N GLU A 44 20.88 -44.85 -37.75
CA GLU A 44 22.01 -45.20 -38.62
C GLU A 44 21.68 -44.81 -40.07
N PRO A 45 22.61 -44.18 -40.82
CA PRO A 45 22.34 -43.70 -42.16
C PRO A 45 22.79 -44.69 -43.25
N ASP A 46 22.50 -46.01 -43.12
CA ASP A 46 22.92 -46.96 -44.17
C ASP A 46 22.17 -48.31 -44.21
N ALA A 47 20.84 -48.28 -44.28
CA ALA A 47 20.04 -49.51 -44.42
C ALA A 47 18.76 -49.35 -45.27
N LEU A 48 18.77 -48.51 -46.31
CA LEU A 48 17.63 -48.33 -47.23
C LEU A 48 17.96 -48.44 -48.72
N GLU A 49 19.08 -49.07 -49.11
CA GLU A 49 19.40 -49.34 -50.53
C GLU A 49 19.13 -50.77 -51.00
N SER A 50 18.46 -51.63 -50.22
CA SER A 50 18.13 -52.99 -50.66
C SER A 50 16.69 -53.36 -50.31
N SER A 51 15.73 -52.88 -51.13
CA SER A 51 14.40 -53.50 -51.38
C SER A 51 13.39 -52.55 -52.05
N ALA A 52 13.80 -51.81 -53.09
CA ALA A 52 12.84 -51.19 -54.00
C ALA A 52 12.67 -52.07 -55.25
N PRO A 53 11.49 -52.65 -55.52
CA PRO A 53 11.25 -53.30 -56.80
C PRO A 53 11.18 -52.23 -57.90
N VAL A 54 12.07 -52.40 -58.89
CA VAL A 54 12.06 -51.68 -60.17
C VAL A 54 10.76 -52.03 -60.88
N VAL A 55 9.88 -51.04 -61.09
CA VAL A 55 8.74 -51.18 -61.99
C VAL A 55 9.18 -50.65 -63.34
N GLU A 56 9.47 -51.58 -64.26
CA GLU A 56 9.60 -51.30 -65.69
C GLU A 56 8.24 -50.83 -66.22
N THR A 57 8.15 -49.57 -66.63
CA THR A 57 7.06 -49.07 -67.47
C THR A 57 7.24 -49.64 -68.87
N LEU A 58 6.59 -50.79 -69.14
CA LEU A 58 6.38 -51.25 -70.50
C LEU A 58 5.27 -50.43 -71.14
N GLU A 59 5.58 -49.86 -72.30
CA GLU A 59 4.61 -49.30 -73.23
C GLU A 59 3.64 -50.41 -73.69
N GLU A 60 2.41 -50.38 -73.19
CA GLU A 60 1.28 -51.04 -73.85
C GLU A 60 0.46 -49.97 -74.59
N THR A 61 0.74 -49.84 -75.88
CA THR A 61 -0.28 -49.50 -76.87
C THR A 61 -1.41 -50.52 -76.77
N SER A 62 -2.48 -50.17 -76.07
CA SER A 62 -3.77 -50.83 -76.20
C SER A 62 -4.84 -49.79 -76.54
N ASP A 63 -5.29 -49.87 -77.78
CA ASP A 63 -6.44 -49.19 -78.35
C ASP A 63 -7.69 -49.52 -77.50
N GLN A 64 -8.05 -48.63 -76.55
CA GLN A 64 -9.25 -48.74 -75.72
C GLN A 64 -10.10 -47.48 -75.92
N PRO A 65 -11.36 -47.60 -76.40
CA PRO A 65 -12.21 -46.44 -76.65
C PRO A 65 -12.53 -45.71 -75.34
N PRO A 66 -12.70 -44.38 -75.33
CA PRO A 66 -12.94 -43.63 -74.10
C PRO A 66 -14.21 -44.16 -73.43
N VAL A 67 -14.07 -44.70 -72.21
CA VAL A 67 -15.21 -45.13 -71.39
C VAL A 67 -16.10 -43.90 -71.15
N PRO A 68 -17.39 -43.93 -71.52
CA PRO A 68 -18.25 -42.77 -71.39
C PRO A 68 -18.43 -42.45 -69.90
N GLU A 69 -17.86 -41.34 -69.44
CA GLU A 69 -18.12 -40.84 -68.09
C GLU A 69 -19.63 -40.67 -67.91
N SER A 70 -20.22 -41.43 -66.99
CA SER A 70 -21.65 -41.31 -66.72
C SER A 70 -21.94 -39.88 -66.27
N LYS A 71 -22.93 -39.22 -66.90
CA LYS A 71 -23.33 -37.84 -66.56
C LYS A 71 -23.52 -37.65 -65.04
N ARG A 72 -23.90 -38.72 -64.33
CA ARG A 72 -24.09 -38.76 -62.89
C ARG A 72 -22.81 -38.55 -62.06
N ARG A 73 -21.65 -39.09 -62.48
CA ARG A 73 -20.37 -38.86 -61.80
C ARG A 73 -19.89 -37.41 -61.98
N LYS A 74 -19.94 -36.88 -63.22
CA LYS A 74 -19.64 -35.46 -63.50
C LYS A 74 -20.50 -34.49 -62.69
N VAL A 75 -21.78 -34.82 -62.48
CA VAL A 75 -22.68 -34.01 -61.65
C VAL A 75 -22.28 -34.11 -60.17
N MET A 76 -21.95 -35.31 -59.68
CA MET A 76 -21.55 -35.51 -58.28
C MET A 76 -20.22 -34.81 -57.95
N ASP A 77 -19.24 -34.83 -58.85
CA ASP A 77 -17.97 -34.12 -58.66
C ASP A 77 -18.18 -32.60 -58.64
N ARG A 78 -19.08 -32.07 -59.49
CA ARG A 78 -19.46 -30.65 -59.46
C ARG A 78 -20.19 -30.26 -58.17
N VAL A 79 -21.02 -31.16 -57.63
CA VAL A 79 -21.70 -30.93 -56.35
C VAL A 79 -20.70 -30.93 -55.19
N LEU A 80 -19.75 -31.87 -55.16
CA LEU A 80 -18.69 -31.92 -54.14
C LEU A 80 -17.81 -30.67 -54.20
N LEU A 81 -17.43 -30.23 -55.40
CA LEU A 81 -16.68 -28.99 -55.59
C LEU A 81 -17.48 -27.76 -55.14
N ALA A 82 -18.79 -27.72 -55.39
CA ALA A 82 -19.65 -26.63 -54.91
C ALA A 82 -19.72 -26.59 -53.36
N VAL A 83 -19.78 -27.76 -52.72
CA VAL A 83 -19.75 -27.87 -51.25
C VAL A 83 -18.41 -27.41 -50.69
N GLU A 84 -17.30 -27.82 -51.30
CA GLU A 84 -15.95 -27.39 -50.91
C GLU A 84 -15.78 -25.88 -51.03
N VAL A 85 -16.22 -25.28 -52.15
CA VAL A 85 -16.19 -23.83 -52.34
C VAL A 85 -17.04 -23.13 -51.28
N LEU A 86 -18.24 -23.63 -50.97
CA LEU A 86 -19.07 -23.08 -49.89
C LEU A 86 -18.39 -23.15 -48.52
N ALA A 87 -17.71 -24.25 -48.21
CA ALA A 87 -16.97 -24.40 -46.97
C ALA A 87 -15.80 -23.41 -46.87
N VAL A 88 -15.06 -23.20 -47.96
CA VAL A 88 -13.97 -22.22 -48.02
C VAL A 88 -14.49 -20.79 -47.86
N VAL A 89 -15.58 -20.43 -48.56
CA VAL A 89 -16.23 -19.12 -48.42
C VAL A 89 -16.71 -18.90 -46.98
N GLY A 90 -17.31 -19.92 -46.36
CA GLY A 90 -17.71 -19.88 -44.96
C GLY A 90 -16.53 -19.65 -44.01
N LEU A 91 -15.43 -20.37 -44.20
CA LEU A 91 -14.20 -20.19 -43.41
C LEU A 91 -13.62 -18.78 -43.55
N VAL A 92 -13.58 -18.25 -44.78
CA VAL A 92 -13.13 -16.87 -45.04
C VAL A 92 -14.03 -15.87 -44.32
N GLY A 93 -15.35 -16.07 -44.34
CA GLY A 93 -16.30 -15.25 -43.60
C GLY A 93 -16.04 -15.24 -42.09
N VAL A 94 -15.75 -16.41 -41.50
CA VAL A 94 -15.40 -16.51 -40.07
C VAL A 94 -14.10 -15.78 -39.76
N LEU A 95 -13.08 -15.90 -40.62
CA LEU A 95 -11.80 -15.21 -40.42
C LEU A 95 -11.93 -13.68 -40.50
N ILE A 96 -12.72 -13.17 -41.46
CA ILE A 96 -12.97 -11.73 -41.58
C ILE A 96 -13.71 -11.21 -40.34
N SER A 97 -14.74 -11.93 -39.89
CA SER A 97 -15.49 -11.59 -38.69
C SER A 97 -14.61 -11.59 -37.44
N GLY A 98 -13.78 -12.62 -37.27
CA GLY A 98 -12.82 -12.72 -36.17
C GLY A 98 -11.82 -11.57 -36.16
N PHE A 99 -11.32 -11.15 -37.33
CA PHE A 99 -10.41 -10.01 -37.43
C PHE A 99 -11.07 -8.67 -37.06
N GLY A 100 -12.37 -8.51 -37.36
CA GLY A 100 -13.16 -7.35 -36.92
C GLY A 100 -13.22 -7.27 -35.39
N VAL A 101 -13.65 -8.36 -34.74
CA VAL A 101 -13.75 -8.43 -33.26
C VAL A 101 -12.40 -8.18 -32.58
N LEU A 102 -11.30 -8.69 -33.14
CA LEU A 102 -9.95 -8.45 -32.61
C LEU A 102 -9.55 -6.97 -32.70
N ARG A 103 -9.94 -6.27 -33.76
CA ARG A 103 -9.70 -4.82 -33.89
C ARG A 103 -10.51 -4.03 -32.87
N ASP A 104 -11.79 -4.33 -32.75
CA ASP A 104 -12.69 -3.63 -31.82
C ASP A 104 -12.20 -3.77 -30.38
N LEU A 105 -11.86 -5.00 -29.96
CA LEU A 105 -11.29 -5.27 -28.63
C LEU A 105 -9.96 -4.55 -28.42
N ASN A 106 -9.10 -4.49 -29.44
CA ASN A 106 -7.82 -3.82 -29.33
C ASN A 106 -7.99 -2.29 -29.18
N GLU A 107 -8.97 -1.69 -29.87
CA GLU A 107 -9.29 -0.27 -29.70
C GLU A 107 -9.91 0.02 -28.32
N GLU A 108 -10.84 -0.82 -27.87
CA GLU A 108 -11.47 -0.68 -26.55
C GLU A 108 -10.41 -0.79 -25.42
N VAL A 109 -9.55 -1.80 -25.48
CA VAL A 109 -8.44 -1.97 -24.53
C VAL A 109 -7.44 -0.82 -24.62
N ALA A 110 -7.10 -0.34 -25.82
CA ALA A 110 -6.22 0.81 -26.00
C ALA A 110 -6.81 2.09 -25.39
N SER A 111 -8.13 2.29 -25.52
CA SER A 111 -8.82 3.43 -24.90
C SER A 111 -8.90 3.31 -23.37
N ALA A 112 -9.07 2.09 -22.83
CA ALA A 112 -9.04 1.85 -21.39
C ALA A 112 -7.64 2.07 -20.78
N PHE A 113 -6.58 1.94 -21.59
CA PHE A 113 -5.20 2.25 -21.21
C PHE A 113 -4.76 3.66 -21.59
N ALA A 114 -5.60 4.47 -22.25
CA ALA A 114 -5.34 5.89 -22.42
C ALA A 114 -5.37 6.52 -21.02
N GLN A 115 -4.17 6.74 -20.48
CA GLN A 115 -3.94 7.17 -19.11
C GLN A 115 -4.83 8.37 -18.78
N GLU A 116 -5.55 8.27 -17.66
CA GLU A 116 -6.04 9.44 -16.95
C GLU A 116 -4.85 10.41 -16.86
N GLU A 117 -5.05 11.65 -17.33
CA GLU A 117 -4.03 12.69 -17.20
C GLU A 117 -3.52 12.66 -15.76
N LEU A 118 -2.19 12.61 -15.59
CA LEU A 118 -1.56 12.69 -14.28
C LEU A 118 -1.98 14.02 -13.67
N THR A 119 -3.10 14.02 -12.96
CA THR A 119 -3.46 15.11 -12.09
C THR A 119 -2.29 15.20 -11.11
N PRO A 120 -1.65 16.37 -10.97
CA PRO A 120 -0.57 16.52 -10.00
C PRO A 120 -1.11 16.00 -8.67
N THR A 121 -0.37 15.09 -8.04
CA THR A 121 -0.74 14.57 -6.72
C THR A 121 -1.11 15.76 -5.85
N PRO A 122 -2.34 15.84 -5.32
CA PRO A 122 -2.73 16.99 -4.54
C PRO A 122 -1.68 17.17 -3.45
N LEU A 123 -1.11 18.38 -3.37
CA LEU A 123 -0.28 18.74 -2.24
C LEU A 123 -1.09 18.40 -0.99
N VAL A 124 -0.61 17.43 -0.21
CA VAL A 124 -1.23 17.06 1.07
C VAL A 124 -1.04 18.27 1.99
N MET A 125 -1.96 19.22 1.92
CA MET A 125 -2.04 20.29 2.89
C MET A 125 -2.67 19.67 4.13
N ALA A 126 -1.85 19.46 5.17
CA ALA A 126 -2.36 19.08 6.47
C ALA A 126 -3.26 20.21 6.97
N VAL A 127 -4.57 20.02 6.87
CA VAL A 127 -5.54 20.93 7.48
C VAL A 127 -5.56 20.61 8.96
N VAL A 128 -5.02 21.51 9.77
CA VAL A 128 -5.12 21.42 11.22
C VAL A 128 -6.49 21.96 11.62
N LEU A 129 -7.30 21.10 12.24
CA LEU A 129 -8.64 21.47 12.67
C LEU A 129 -8.60 21.97 14.12
N PRO A 130 -9.16 23.15 14.41
CA PRO A 130 -9.47 23.51 15.78
C PRO A 130 -10.52 22.51 16.32
N SER A 131 -10.23 21.91 17.48
CA SER A 131 -11.11 20.96 18.14
C SER A 131 -11.40 21.43 19.56
N GLY A 132 -12.64 21.25 20.04
CA GLY A 132 -13.03 21.72 21.36
C GLY A 132 -14.52 21.50 21.65
N HIS A 133 -15.04 22.21 22.64
CA HIS A 133 -16.44 22.18 23.01
C HIS A 133 -17.01 23.59 23.18
N THR A 134 -18.34 23.70 23.05
CA THR A 134 -19.02 24.93 23.44
C THR A 134 -19.01 25.08 24.96
N PRO A 135 -18.75 26.28 25.50
CA PRO A 135 -18.89 26.53 26.93
C PRO A 135 -20.26 26.07 27.47
N PRO A 136 -20.34 25.61 28.73
CA PRO A 136 -21.59 25.14 29.31
C PRO A 136 -22.63 26.26 29.37
N ASP A 137 -23.86 25.96 28.99
CA ASP A 137 -24.98 26.89 29.08
C ASP A 137 -25.46 27.10 30.53
N ALA A 138 -26.49 27.92 30.73
CA ALA A 138 -27.06 28.18 32.07
C ALA A 138 -27.62 26.92 32.78
N GLN A 139 -27.85 25.84 32.04
CA GLN A 139 -28.32 24.54 32.54
C GLN A 139 -27.15 23.54 32.70
N GLY A 140 -25.93 23.94 32.36
CA GLY A 140 -24.73 23.10 32.41
C GLY A 140 -24.57 22.19 31.19
N ASN A 141 -25.33 22.38 30.12
CA ASN A 141 -25.19 21.57 28.91
C ASN A 141 -23.98 22.05 28.10
N THR A 142 -23.15 21.10 27.67
CA THR A 142 -22.02 21.32 26.76
C THR A 142 -22.02 20.25 25.66
N ARG A 143 -21.44 20.56 24.51
CA ARG A 143 -21.31 19.65 23.36
C ARG A 143 -20.01 19.92 22.60
N PRO A 144 -19.48 18.94 21.85
CA PRO A 144 -18.38 19.17 20.93
C PRO A 144 -18.70 20.32 19.95
N ASN A 145 -17.72 21.17 19.67
CA ASN A 145 -17.90 22.30 18.76
C ASN A 145 -17.68 21.86 17.30
N VAL A 146 -18.65 21.15 16.72
CA VAL A 146 -18.58 20.66 15.34
C VAL A 146 -18.65 21.80 14.31
N GLU A 147 -19.08 23.00 14.73
CA GLU A 147 -19.21 24.17 13.85
C GLU A 147 -17.85 24.71 13.39
N GLU A 148 -16.80 24.54 14.20
CA GLU A 148 -15.41 24.85 13.88
C GLU A 148 -14.83 23.98 12.74
N ILE A 149 -15.41 22.80 12.54
CA ILE A 149 -14.96 21.86 11.52
C ILE A 149 -15.60 22.23 10.17
N PRO A 150 -14.81 22.45 9.10
CA PRO A 150 -15.32 22.69 7.76
C PRO A 150 -16.29 21.57 7.33
N GLU A 151 -17.41 21.95 6.72
CA GLU A 151 -18.52 21.03 6.43
C GLU A 151 -18.09 19.76 5.67
N HIS A 152 -17.19 19.91 4.70
CA HIS A 152 -16.65 18.81 3.90
C HIS A 152 -15.76 17.83 4.69
N LEU A 153 -15.25 18.24 5.86
CA LEU A 153 -14.40 17.40 6.73
C LEU A 153 -15.18 16.75 7.87
N ARG A 154 -16.39 17.22 8.18
CA ARG A 154 -17.21 16.69 9.29
C ARG A 154 -17.43 15.16 9.21
N PRO A 155 -17.79 14.57 8.05
CA PRO A 155 -17.97 13.12 7.97
C PRO A 155 -16.67 12.35 8.27
N MET A 156 -15.53 12.91 7.85
CA MET A 156 -14.22 12.30 8.10
C MET A 156 -13.87 12.36 9.58
N VAL A 157 -14.00 13.52 10.23
CA VAL A 157 -13.73 13.66 11.66
C VAL A 157 -14.62 12.74 12.50
N GLN A 158 -15.92 12.65 12.17
CA GLN A 158 -16.85 11.76 12.85
C GLN A 158 -16.44 10.28 12.75
N SER A 159 -15.82 9.87 11.63
CA SER A 159 -15.32 8.51 11.48
C SER A 159 -14.10 8.24 12.37
N LEU A 160 -13.25 9.24 12.61
CA LEU A 160 -12.06 9.14 13.47
C LEU A 160 -12.44 9.04 14.96
N GLU A 161 -13.51 9.72 15.39
CA GLU A 161 -14.02 9.61 16.76
C GLU A 161 -14.45 8.19 17.14
N ASN A 162 -14.86 7.38 16.15
CA ASN A 162 -15.31 6.02 16.36
C ASN A 162 -14.17 4.98 16.37
N LEU A 163 -12.91 5.42 16.32
CA LEU A 163 -11.78 4.51 16.40
C LEU A 163 -11.67 3.89 17.80
N PRO A 164 -11.42 2.58 17.91
CA PRO A 164 -11.24 1.95 19.20
C PRO A 164 -9.97 2.47 19.88
N ILE A 165 -10.10 2.86 21.15
CA ILE A 165 -8.94 3.16 21.99
C ILE A 165 -8.18 1.85 22.26
N PRO A 166 -6.85 1.81 22.04
CA PRO A 166 -6.06 0.63 22.34
C PRO A 166 -6.06 0.32 23.84
N THR A 167 -5.80 -0.94 24.18
CA THR A 167 -5.63 -1.34 25.58
C THR A 167 -4.41 -0.63 26.18
N PRO A 168 -4.54 0.09 27.32
CA PRO A 168 -3.41 0.77 27.94
C PRO A 168 -2.29 -0.19 28.32
N ALA A 169 -1.06 0.17 27.98
CA ALA A 169 0.15 -0.54 28.38
C ALA A 169 0.58 -0.14 29.83
N PRO A 170 1.48 -0.90 30.49
CA PRO A 170 1.87 -0.64 31.88
C PRO A 170 2.62 0.68 32.14
N ASP A 171 3.28 1.18 31.12
CA ASP A 171 4.04 2.44 31.06
C ASP A 171 3.16 3.67 30.85
N GLN A 172 1.94 3.50 30.32
CA GLN A 172 0.99 4.59 30.14
C GLN A 172 0.60 5.22 31.48
N ALA A 173 0.26 6.51 31.45
CA ALA A 173 -0.15 7.24 32.64
C ALA A 173 -1.53 6.74 33.13
N ILE A 174 -1.64 6.52 34.44
CA ILE A 174 -2.89 6.11 35.10
C ILE A 174 -3.41 7.17 36.08
N ARG A 175 -2.56 8.11 36.50
CA ARG A 175 -2.91 9.18 37.43
C ARG A 175 -1.96 10.36 37.28
N LEU A 176 -2.50 11.56 37.44
CA LEU A 176 -1.79 12.83 37.41
C LEU A 176 -1.99 13.55 38.73
N GLN A 177 -0.91 14.12 39.28
CA GLN A 177 -0.96 15.06 40.39
C GLN A 177 -0.25 16.36 40.04
N ILE A 178 -0.84 17.48 40.43
CA ILE A 178 -0.26 18.82 40.34
C ILE A 178 -0.41 19.48 41.72
N PRO A 179 0.57 19.32 42.64
CA PRO A 179 0.44 19.75 44.02
C PRO A 179 0.12 21.24 44.19
N ALA A 180 0.73 22.11 43.37
CA ALA A 180 0.51 23.55 43.41
C ALA A 180 -0.96 23.95 43.13
N LEU A 181 -1.69 23.11 42.40
CA LEU A 181 -3.10 23.32 42.06
C LEU A 181 -4.06 22.44 42.88
N GLY A 182 -3.54 21.51 43.69
CA GLY A 182 -4.35 20.51 44.39
C GLY A 182 -5.05 19.51 43.46
N VAL A 183 -4.54 19.33 42.23
CA VAL A 183 -5.09 18.38 41.26
C VAL A 183 -4.58 16.98 41.57
N ASP A 184 -5.51 16.02 41.63
CA ASP A 184 -5.24 14.60 41.79
C ASP A 184 -6.32 13.80 41.05
N ALA A 185 -6.00 13.31 39.86
CA ALA A 185 -6.99 12.82 38.91
C ALA A 185 -6.54 11.55 38.18
N PRO A 186 -7.46 10.66 37.78
CA PRO A 186 -7.14 9.54 36.91
C PRO A 186 -6.73 10.03 35.53
N VAL A 187 -5.83 9.29 34.89
CA VAL A 187 -5.47 9.46 33.49
C VAL A 187 -6.03 8.30 32.69
N VAL A 188 -6.65 8.60 31.55
CA VAL A 188 -7.20 7.64 30.59
C VAL A 188 -6.48 7.80 29.26
N LEU A 189 -6.38 6.70 28.51
CA LEU A 189 -5.78 6.73 27.18
C LEU A 189 -6.77 7.32 26.15
N GLY A 190 -6.27 8.24 25.32
CA GLY A 190 -7.04 9.06 24.40
C GLY A 190 -7.52 10.37 25.04
N ASP A 191 -7.67 11.40 24.21
CA ASP A 191 -8.09 12.76 24.58
C ASP A 191 -9.31 13.22 23.77
N GLY A 192 -10.12 12.26 23.29
CA GLY A 192 -11.42 12.51 22.67
C GLY A 192 -12.50 12.89 23.67
N TRP A 193 -13.66 13.30 23.15
CA TRP A 193 -14.80 13.78 23.95
C TRP A 193 -15.22 12.82 25.08
N GLU A 194 -15.34 11.52 24.80
CA GLU A 194 -15.76 10.54 25.80
C GLU A 194 -14.66 10.18 26.81
N GLN A 195 -13.40 10.42 26.47
CA GLN A 195 -12.26 10.19 27.35
C GLN A 195 -12.11 11.35 28.34
N LEU A 196 -12.21 12.59 27.88
CA LEU A 196 -12.06 13.77 28.73
C LEU A 196 -13.19 13.94 29.75
N LYS A 197 -14.33 13.26 29.57
CA LYS A 197 -15.38 13.12 30.61
C LYS A 197 -14.93 12.31 31.82
N LYS A 198 -13.95 11.41 31.66
CA LYS A 198 -13.52 10.43 32.66
C LYS A 198 -12.34 10.91 33.50
N GLY A 199 -11.63 11.95 33.06
CA GLY A 199 -10.45 12.47 33.72
C GLY A 199 -9.51 13.16 32.73
N VAL A 200 -8.22 13.08 33.02
CA VAL A 200 -7.17 13.58 32.11
C VAL A 200 -6.97 12.58 30.98
N GLY A 201 -7.00 13.05 29.73
CA GLY A 201 -6.71 12.22 28.56
C GLY A 201 -5.24 12.28 28.17
N GLN A 202 -4.58 11.13 27.99
CA GLN A 202 -3.27 11.03 27.35
C GLN A 202 -3.45 10.89 25.84
N ASN A 203 -2.86 11.79 25.06
CA ASN A 203 -2.97 11.74 23.60
C ASN A 203 -2.35 10.44 23.05
N LEU A 204 -3.04 9.80 22.08
CA LEU A 204 -2.63 8.50 21.52
C LEU A 204 -1.29 8.53 20.76
N ALA A 205 -0.89 9.70 20.26
CA ALA A 205 0.37 9.89 19.53
C ALA A 205 1.50 10.43 20.43
N SER A 206 1.25 10.59 21.74
CA SER A 206 2.25 11.07 22.69
C SER A 206 3.27 9.98 23.08
N ALA A 207 4.41 10.42 23.60
CA ALA A 207 5.39 9.52 24.20
C ALA A 207 4.90 9.02 25.56
N ASP A 208 5.46 7.89 26.01
CA ASP A 208 5.22 7.38 27.35
C ASP A 208 5.98 8.18 28.43
N PRO A 209 5.44 8.29 29.66
CA PRO A 209 6.13 8.94 30.76
C PRO A 209 7.55 8.42 30.98
N GLY A 210 8.52 9.35 30.96
CA GLY A 210 9.94 9.09 31.20
C GLY A 210 10.73 8.74 29.94
N GLU A 211 10.08 8.51 28.81
CA GLU A 211 10.74 8.30 27.53
C GLU A 211 11.14 9.62 26.86
N ASN A 212 12.08 9.55 25.93
CA ASN A 212 12.39 10.70 25.08
C ASN A 212 11.18 11.02 24.21
N GLY A 213 10.72 12.26 24.29
CA GLY A 213 9.53 12.70 23.59
C GLY A 213 8.65 13.54 24.49
N ASN A 214 7.44 13.80 24.01
CA ASN A 214 6.48 14.66 24.67
C ASN A 214 5.25 13.86 25.11
N VAL A 215 5.04 13.74 26.42
CA VAL A 215 3.80 13.24 27.00
C VAL A 215 2.76 14.34 26.93
N ILE A 216 1.66 14.11 26.23
CA ILE A 216 0.63 15.14 26.03
C ILE A 216 -0.60 14.75 26.83
N LEU A 217 -0.99 15.63 27.76
CA LEU A 217 -2.13 15.43 28.64
C LEU A 217 -3.12 16.56 28.46
N SER A 218 -4.38 16.20 28.25
CA SER A 218 -5.48 17.13 28.01
C SER A 218 -6.58 16.96 29.06
N ALA A 219 -7.17 18.05 29.53
CA ALA A 219 -8.35 18.01 30.40
C ALA A 219 -9.16 19.31 30.27
N HIS A 220 -10.44 19.25 30.62
CA HIS A 220 -11.32 20.42 30.59
C HIS A 220 -11.00 21.42 31.71
N ASN A 221 -11.20 22.70 31.41
CA ASN A 221 -11.06 23.82 32.35
C ASN A 221 -12.41 24.26 32.95
N ASP A 222 -13.53 23.96 32.31
CA ASP A 222 -14.86 24.52 32.63
C ASP A 222 -16.00 23.49 32.71
N VAL A 223 -15.72 22.21 32.42
CA VAL A 223 -16.66 21.10 32.56
C VAL A 223 -15.99 19.85 33.13
N TYR A 224 -16.79 18.84 33.47
CA TYR A 224 -16.32 17.50 33.91
C TYR A 224 -15.25 17.53 35.01
N GLY A 225 -15.48 18.33 36.05
CA GLY A 225 -14.59 18.47 37.20
C GLY A 225 -13.52 19.56 37.05
N GLU A 226 -13.44 20.22 35.89
CA GLU A 226 -12.61 21.41 35.68
C GLU A 226 -11.13 21.19 36.06
N LEU A 227 -10.61 19.99 35.81
CA LEU A 227 -9.31 19.53 36.33
C LEU A 227 -8.16 20.48 35.98
N PHE A 228 -8.22 21.13 34.82
CA PHE A 228 -7.20 22.05 34.31
C PHE A 228 -7.61 23.53 34.39
N ARG A 229 -8.62 23.87 35.20
CA ARG A 229 -9.12 25.25 35.36
C ARG A 229 -8.05 26.28 35.69
N TYR A 230 -7.04 25.89 36.46
CA TYR A 230 -6.05 26.79 37.04
C TYR A 230 -4.63 26.59 36.50
N LEU A 231 -4.48 26.02 35.30
CA LEU A 231 -3.16 25.88 34.68
C LEU A 231 -2.42 27.22 34.51
N ASP A 232 -3.16 28.34 34.42
CA ASP A 232 -2.64 29.71 34.35
C ASP A 232 -1.90 30.15 35.62
N LYS A 233 -2.11 29.46 36.73
CA LYS A 233 -1.44 29.74 38.01
C LYS A 233 -0.12 29.02 38.19
N LEU A 234 0.21 28.06 37.32
CA LEU A 234 1.48 27.34 37.40
C LEU A 234 2.63 28.25 37.02
N VAL A 235 3.71 28.17 37.80
CA VAL A 235 4.94 28.91 37.58
C VAL A 235 6.13 27.97 37.37
N PRO A 236 7.21 28.43 36.72
CA PRO A 236 8.40 27.61 36.57
C PRO A 236 8.92 27.12 37.92
N GLY A 237 9.19 25.81 38.03
CA GLY A 237 9.57 25.15 39.27
C GLY A 237 8.46 24.32 39.94
N ASP A 238 7.20 24.52 39.58
CA ASP A 238 6.10 23.69 40.07
C ASP A 238 6.21 22.24 39.56
N GLN A 239 5.72 21.29 40.34
CA GLN A 239 5.82 19.86 40.01
C GLN A 239 4.55 19.33 39.33
N ILE A 240 4.77 18.46 38.36
CA ILE A 240 3.75 17.63 37.69
C ILE A 240 4.17 16.18 37.90
N VAL A 241 3.40 15.42 38.67
CA VAL A 241 3.73 14.02 38.99
C VAL A 241 2.80 13.09 38.22
N ILE A 242 3.39 12.24 37.39
CA ILE A 242 2.67 11.24 36.58
C ILE A 242 2.95 9.87 37.16
N TYR A 243 1.89 9.12 37.47
CA TYR A 243 1.97 7.74 37.93
C TYR A 243 1.61 6.80 36.78
N THR A 244 2.37 5.72 36.65
CA THR A 244 2.09 4.58 35.77
C THR A 244 1.86 3.35 36.63
N GLN A 245 1.58 2.18 36.03
CA GLN A 245 1.48 0.94 36.80
C GLN A 245 2.83 0.52 37.40
N GLN A 246 3.93 1.01 36.85
CA GLN A 246 5.28 0.59 37.23
C GLN A 246 5.95 1.55 38.22
N ARG A 247 5.81 2.86 38.02
CA ARG A 247 6.51 3.89 38.81
C ARG A 247 5.88 5.27 38.63
N GLN A 248 6.43 6.25 39.35
CA GLN A 248 6.09 7.67 39.19
C GLN A 248 7.23 8.42 38.51
N TYR A 249 6.87 9.47 37.76
CA TYR A 249 7.77 10.41 37.12
C TYR A 249 7.41 11.82 37.55
N VAL A 250 8.42 12.59 37.95
CA VAL A 250 8.24 13.98 38.36
C VAL A 250 8.78 14.86 37.25
N TYR A 251 7.92 15.73 36.72
CA TYR A 251 8.28 16.78 35.79
C TYR A 251 8.22 18.12 36.50
N VAL A 252 9.06 19.05 36.07
CA VAL A 252 9.09 20.43 36.59
C VAL A 252 8.62 21.37 35.49
N VAL A 253 7.67 22.24 35.82
CA VAL A 253 7.17 23.28 34.93
C VAL A 253 8.32 24.18 34.50
N ASP A 254 8.42 24.42 33.19
CA ASP A 254 9.42 25.27 32.56
C ASP A 254 8.81 26.61 32.15
N ARG A 255 7.67 26.57 31.45
CA ARG A 255 6.96 27.76 30.96
C ARG A 255 5.49 27.45 30.65
N THR A 256 4.71 28.51 30.54
CA THR A 256 3.31 28.48 30.11
C THR A 256 3.15 29.37 28.88
N ALA A 257 2.26 29.00 27.96
CA ALA A 257 1.91 29.78 26.79
C ALA A 257 0.39 29.74 26.54
N ILE A 258 -0.13 30.83 25.97
CA ILE A 258 -1.46 30.86 25.37
C ILE A 258 -1.25 30.82 23.87
N VAL A 259 -1.94 29.91 23.18
CA VAL A 259 -1.77 29.65 21.75
C VAL A 259 -3.12 29.51 21.05
N GLU A 260 -3.12 29.68 19.74
CA GLU A 260 -4.30 29.40 18.91
C GLU A 260 -4.65 27.90 18.96
N PRO A 261 -5.93 27.51 18.81
CA PRO A 261 -6.34 26.10 18.79
C PRO A 261 -5.66 25.25 17.70
N THR A 262 -5.14 25.89 16.66
CA THR A 262 -4.44 25.27 15.53
C THR A 262 -2.93 25.11 15.74
N ALA A 263 -2.38 25.59 16.86
CA ALA A 263 -0.94 25.53 17.16
C ALA A 263 -0.48 24.13 17.62
N VAL A 264 -0.65 23.12 16.76
CA VAL A 264 -0.33 21.72 17.05
C VAL A 264 1.16 21.44 17.23
N GLU A 265 2.03 22.35 16.83
CA GLU A 265 3.48 22.23 17.03
C GLU A 265 3.88 22.14 18.51
N VAL A 266 3.03 22.60 19.44
CA VAL A 266 3.27 22.46 20.89
C VAL A 266 3.25 21.00 21.34
N MET A 267 2.60 20.12 20.57
CA MET A 267 2.51 18.68 20.80
C MET A 267 3.65 17.90 20.13
N ALA A 268 4.54 18.56 19.40
CA ALA A 268 5.63 17.87 18.71
C ALA A 268 6.52 17.07 19.69
N SER A 269 6.99 15.92 19.22
CA SER A 269 7.94 15.11 20.00
C SER A 269 9.27 15.85 20.17
N THR A 270 9.89 15.68 21.33
CA THR A 270 11.11 16.35 21.75
C THR A 270 12.26 15.34 21.89
N GLY A 271 13.52 15.82 21.86
CA GLY A 271 14.69 14.96 22.01
C GLY A 271 15.00 14.51 23.45
N SER A 272 14.16 14.90 24.41
CA SER A 272 14.32 14.65 25.85
C SER A 272 12.96 14.42 26.48
N PRO A 273 12.85 13.81 27.67
CA PRO A 273 11.53 13.57 28.28
C PRO A 273 10.85 14.88 28.72
N THR A 274 9.76 15.23 28.04
CA THR A 274 8.95 16.43 28.34
C THR A 274 7.48 16.06 28.55
N VAL A 275 6.75 16.94 29.23
CA VAL A 275 5.30 16.87 29.37
C VAL A 275 4.68 18.17 28.89
N THR A 276 3.53 18.06 28.21
CA THR A 276 2.71 19.20 27.79
C THR A 276 1.30 19.00 28.34
N LEU A 277 0.84 19.93 29.19
CA LEU A 277 -0.55 19.98 29.64
C LEU A 277 -1.32 20.97 28.79
N ILE A 278 -2.47 20.59 28.24
CA ILE A 278 -3.27 21.42 27.33
C ILE A 278 -4.71 21.51 27.84
N SER A 279 -5.26 22.73 27.85
CA SER A 279 -6.67 22.97 28.11
C SER A 279 -7.23 24.12 27.27
N CYS A 280 -8.55 24.24 27.23
CA CYS A 280 -9.21 25.41 26.66
C CYS A 280 -8.93 26.65 27.53
N TYR A 281 -8.96 27.81 26.90
CA TYR A 281 -8.76 29.10 27.56
C TYR A 281 -9.42 30.21 26.72
N PRO A 282 -9.80 31.36 27.30
CA PRO A 282 -10.06 31.61 28.71
C PRO A 282 -11.25 30.77 29.25
N TYR A 283 -11.39 30.72 30.58
CA TYR A 283 -12.48 30.01 31.26
C TYR A 283 -13.85 30.46 30.74
N LEU A 284 -14.71 29.51 30.35
CA LEU A 284 -16.04 29.71 29.76
C LEU A 284 -16.06 30.45 28.41
N VAL A 285 -14.91 30.59 27.73
CA VAL A 285 -14.80 31.19 26.39
C VAL A 285 -14.25 30.18 25.38
N ASN A 286 -13.13 29.52 25.72
CA ASN A 286 -12.54 28.38 25.00
C ASN A 286 -12.08 28.63 23.55
N ASP A 287 -11.82 29.88 23.17
CA ASP A 287 -11.35 30.29 21.85
C ASP A 287 -9.82 30.16 21.66
N GLU A 288 -9.07 30.00 22.74
CA GLU A 288 -7.63 29.76 22.76
C GLU A 288 -7.27 28.49 23.55
N ARG A 289 -5.98 28.14 23.58
CA ARG A 289 -5.46 27.04 24.40
C ARG A 289 -4.42 27.55 25.37
N ILE A 290 -4.52 27.12 26.62
CA ILE A 290 -3.43 27.24 27.59
C ILE A 290 -2.57 25.98 27.53
N VAL A 291 -1.26 26.18 27.45
CA VAL A 291 -0.27 25.11 27.32
C VAL A 291 0.80 25.28 28.39
N VAL A 292 0.99 24.27 29.22
CA VAL A 292 2.05 24.23 30.23
C VAL A 292 3.09 23.20 29.81
N PHE A 293 4.34 23.63 29.70
CA PHE A 293 5.47 22.77 29.35
C PHE A 293 6.24 22.40 30.62
N GLY A 294 6.56 21.12 30.75
CA GLY A 294 7.40 20.59 31.82
C GLY A 294 8.50 19.68 31.30
N ARG A 295 9.58 19.57 32.07
CA ARG A 295 10.74 18.70 31.78
C ARG A 295 10.94 17.71 32.91
N LEU A 296 11.33 16.47 32.58
CA LEU A 296 11.55 15.44 33.59
C LEU A 296 12.63 15.90 34.58
N GLN A 297 12.35 15.75 35.86
CA GLN A 297 13.29 15.99 36.94
C GLN A 297 14.28 14.82 36.99
N ASN A 298 15.52 15.08 36.58
CA ASN A 298 16.63 14.12 36.69
C ASN A 298 17.08 13.94 38.15
#